data_AF-A0A382A677-F1
#
_entry.id   AF-A0A382A677-F1
#
_cell.length_a   1.000
_cell.length_b   1.000
_cell.length_c   1.000
_cell.angle_alpha   90.00
_cell.angle_beta   90.00
_cell.angle_gamma   90.00
#
_symmetry.space_group_name_H-M   'P 1'
#
loop_
_entity.id
_entity.type
_entity.pdbx_description
1 polymer ?
#
loop_
_entity_poly.entity_id
_entity_poly.type
_entity_poly.pdbx_seq_one_letter_code
_entity_poly.pdbx_strand_id
1 'polypeptide(L)' 'MGLFSRLFSRLFGLEKVSIQYRNYLGEKKTFVAKKRSLYKKGIHCNARVQPTNQYIALHRDRIRNLKDWDTLEFHTND' A
#
# COMPACT_ATOMS: atom_id res chain seq x y z
N MET A 1 4.05 28.03 14.71
CA MET A 1 4.77 27.13 13.78
C MET A 1 3.80 26.07 13.27
N GLY A 2 3.82 25.74 11.97
CA GLY A 2 3.03 24.64 11.40
C GLY A 2 2.35 24.90 10.05
N LEU A 3 2.83 25.85 9.24
CA LEU A 3 2.26 26.15 7.92
C LEU A 3 2.76 25.21 6.80
N PHE A 4 3.15 23.97 7.13
CA PHE A 4 3.74 23.01 6.18
C PHE A 4 2.90 21.75 5.92
N SER A 5 1.66 21.67 6.42
CA SER A 5 0.89 20.42 6.35
C SER A 5 -0.09 20.30 5.18
N ARG A 6 -0.10 21.23 4.21
CA ARG A 6 -1.10 21.21 3.11
C ARG A 6 -0.58 21.34 1.68
N LEU A 7 0.72 21.60 1.44
CA LEU A 7 1.27 21.59 0.08
C LEU A 7 1.97 20.28 -0.34
N PHE A 8 2.42 19.46 0.60
CA PHE A 8 3.06 18.17 0.28
C PHE A 8 2.08 17.06 -0.17
N SER A 9 0.77 17.28 0.00
CA SER A 9 -0.25 16.29 -0.39
C SER A 9 -0.58 16.30 -1.89
N ARG A 10 -0.13 17.29 -2.67
CA ARG A 10 -0.57 17.47 -4.07
C ARG A 10 0.41 16.94 -5.12
N LEU A 11 1.69 16.76 -4.79
CA LEU A 11 2.71 16.20 -5.69
C LEU A 11 2.98 14.70 -5.48
N PHE A 12 2.83 14.18 -4.25
CA PHE A 12 3.07 12.77 -3.91
C PHE A 12 1.80 11.89 -3.90
N GLY A 13 0.65 12.42 -4.33
CA GLY A 13 -0.64 11.71 -4.32
C GLY A 13 -0.82 10.64 -5.41
N LEU A 14 0.20 10.42 -6.24
CA LEU A 14 0.13 9.58 -7.43
C LEU A 14 0.91 8.27 -7.35
N GLU A 15 1.69 8.03 -6.28
CA GLU A 15 2.42 6.77 -6.15
C GLU A 15 1.42 5.61 -5.93
N LYS A 16 1.11 4.93 -7.03
CA LYS A 16 0.34 3.69 -7.05
C LYS A 16 1.31 2.53 -6.91
N VAL A 17 0.93 1.56 -6.09
CA VAL A 17 1.67 0.33 -5.90
C VAL A 17 0.83 -0.84 -6.41
N SER A 18 1.42 -1.66 -7.24
CA SER A 18 0.79 -2.89 -7.72
C SER A 18 1.02 -4.01 -6.71
N ILE A 19 -0.06 -4.49 -6.13
CA ILE A 19 -0.08 -5.60 -5.18
C ILE A 19 -0.38 -6.89 -5.92
N GLN A 20 0.64 -7.73 -6.07
CA GLN A 20 0.48 -9.08 -6.57
C GLN A 20 0.07 -10.00 -5.41
N TYR A 21 -1.19 -10.39 -5.40
CA TYR A 21 -1.79 -11.26 -4.39
C TYR A 21 -2.15 -12.61 -4.99
N ARG A 22 -1.89 -13.69 -4.25
CA ARG A 22 -2.34 -15.03 -4.62
C ARG A 22 -3.53 -15.44 -3.75
N ASN A 23 -4.68 -15.73 -4.36
CA ASN A 23 -5.84 -16.21 -3.61
C ASN A 23 -5.68 -17.69 -3.21
N TYR A 24 -6.63 -18.21 -2.42
CA TYR A 24 -6.60 -19.60 -1.95
C TYR A 24 -6.76 -20.63 -3.09
N LEU A 25 -7.35 -20.23 -4.22
CA LEU A 25 -7.44 -21.03 -5.45
C LEU A 25 -6.12 -21.05 -6.22
N GLY A 26 -5.09 -20.34 -5.75
CA GLY A 26 -3.80 -20.24 -6.39
C GLY A 26 -3.74 -19.22 -7.54
N GLU A 27 -4.84 -18.52 -7.83
CA GLU A 27 -4.92 -17.50 -8.86
C GLU A 27 -4.15 -16.24 -8.45
N LYS A 28 -3.42 -15.68 -9.42
CA LYS A 28 -2.69 -14.42 -9.26
C LYS A 28 -3.63 -13.27 -9.58
N LYS A 29 -3.92 -12.42 -8.59
CA LYS A 29 -4.66 -11.17 -8.76
C LYS A 29 -3.72 -10.00 -8.50
N THR A 30 -3.76 -9.03 -9.40
CA THR A 30 -3.01 -7.78 -9.25
C THR A 30 -3.98 -6.68 -8.86
N PHE A 31 -3.72 -6.03 -7.73
CA PHE A 31 -4.50 -4.89 -7.26
C PHE A 31 -3.66 -3.63 -7.33
N VAL A 32 -4.21 -2.55 -7.85
CA VAL A 32 -3.54 -1.25 -7.83
C VAL A 32 -3.99 -0.50 -6.59
N ALA A 33 -3.09 -0.27 -5.65
CA ALA A 33 -3.36 0.44 -4.41
C ALA A 33 -2.62 1.76 -4.33
N LYS A 34 -3.10 2.69 -3.50
CA LYS A 34 -2.40 3.95 -3.22
C LYS A 34 -1.33 3.72 -2.17
N LYS A 35 -0.06 3.97 -2.48
CA LYS A 35 1.10 3.75 -1.59
C LYS A 35 0.91 4.37 -0.21
N ARG A 36 0.44 5.62 -0.13
CA ARG A 36 0.17 6.33 1.14
C ARG A 36 -0.97 5.73 1.98
N SER A 37 -1.82 4.90 1.38
CA SER A 37 -2.90 4.21 2.08
C SER A 37 -2.54 2.79 2.51
N LEU A 38 -1.32 2.32 2.19
CA LEU A 38 -0.83 1.04 2.69
C LEU A 38 -0.39 1.23 4.13
N TYR A 39 -0.99 0.46 5.03
CA TYR A 39 -0.55 0.35 6.40
C TYR A 39 -0.50 -1.11 6.83
N LYS A 40 0.51 -1.44 7.63
CA LYS A 40 0.71 -2.77 8.20
C LYS A 40 -0.14 -2.84 9.48
N LYS A 41 -1.04 -3.82 9.58
CA LYS A 41 -1.84 -4.10 10.78
C LYS A 41 -1.66 -5.57 11.16
N GLY A 42 -0.63 -5.84 11.96
CA GLY A 42 -0.22 -7.20 12.34
C GLY A 42 0.16 -8.05 11.12
N ILE A 43 -0.49 -9.18 10.96
CA ILE A 43 -0.32 -10.12 9.83
C ILE A 43 -0.98 -9.64 8.53
N HIS A 44 -1.82 -8.60 8.60
CA HIS A 44 -2.53 -8.05 7.45
C HIS A 44 -1.88 -6.74 6.99
N CYS A 45 -1.93 -6.50 5.68
CA CYS A 45 -1.66 -5.21 5.07
C CYS A 45 -3.00 -4.65 4.57
N ASN A 46 -3.37 -3.50 5.10
CA ASN A 46 -4.55 -2.80 4.66
C ASN A 46 -4.13 -1.82 3.57
N ALA A 47 -4.81 -1.88 2.44
CA ALA A 47 -4.49 -1.06 1.28
C ALA A 47 -5.78 -0.53 0.65
N ARG A 48 -5.75 0.73 0.20
CA ARG A 48 -6.86 1.33 -0.53
C ARG A 48 -6.68 1.06 -2.02
N VAL A 49 -7.54 0.22 -2.61
CA VAL A 49 -7.44 -0.23 -4.00
C VAL A 49 -8.31 0.59 -4.95
N GLN A 50 -7.84 0.78 -6.18
CA GLN A 50 -8.61 1.38 -7.28
C GLN A 50 -9.22 0.28 -8.18
N PRO A 51 -10.36 0.54 -8.86
CA PRO A 51 -11.11 1.80 -8.95
C PRO A 51 -12.09 2.05 -7.80
N THR A 52 -12.44 1.01 -7.02
CA THR A 52 -13.49 1.10 -5.98
C THR A 52 -13.11 2.00 -4.81
N ASN A 53 -11.83 2.36 -4.67
CA ASN A 53 -11.28 3.19 -3.60
C ASN A 53 -11.63 2.65 -2.20
N GLN A 54 -11.87 1.34 -2.12
CA GLN A 54 -12.20 0.60 -0.91
C GLN A 54 -10.92 0.13 -0.21
N TYR A 55 -11.00 -0.02 1.11
CA TYR A 55 -9.94 -0.63 1.90
C TYR A 55 -10.10 -2.14 1.86
N ILE A 56 -9.04 -2.83 1.47
CA ILE A 56 -8.96 -4.29 1.55
C ILE A 56 -7.85 -4.69 2.52
N ALA A 57 -8.11 -5.73 3.30
CA ALA A 57 -7.10 -6.37 4.14
C ALA A 57 -6.52 -7.56 3.38
N LEU A 58 -5.22 -7.50 3.08
CA LEU A 58 -4.48 -8.55 2.38
C LEU A 58 -3.51 -9.23 3.34
N HIS A 59 -3.51 -10.56 3.37
CA HIS A 59 -2.59 -11.32 4.20
C HIS A 59 -1.16 -11.20 3.67
N ARG A 60 -0.20 -10.74 4.49
CA ARG A 60 1.17 -10.43 4.05
C ARG A 60 1.90 -11.63 3.44
N ASP A 61 1.69 -12.81 4.01
CA ASP A 61 2.27 -14.08 3.52
C ASP A 61 1.86 -14.42 2.07
N ARG A 62 0.69 -13.92 1.63
CA ARG A 62 0.16 -14.15 0.28
C ARG A 62 0.50 -13.03 -0.70
N ILE A 63 1.18 -11.99 -0.24
CA ILE A 63 1.65 -10.88 -1.08
C ILE A 63 3.04 -11.25 -1.61
N ARG A 64 3.12 -11.59 -2.90
CA ARG A 64 4.39 -11.97 -3.53
C ARG A 64 5.38 -10.81 -3.62
N ASN A 65 4.86 -9.58 -3.75
CA ASN A 65 5.68 -8.39 -3.95
C ASN A 65 5.99 -7.62 -2.65
N LEU A 66 5.87 -8.26 -1.48
CA LEU A 66 6.04 -7.58 -0.20
C LEU A 66 7.46 -7.04 -0.02
N LYS A 67 8.46 -7.78 -0.52
CA LYS A 67 9.88 -7.43 -0.43
C LYS A 67 10.22 -6.18 -1.23
N ASP A 68 9.53 -5.95 -2.34
CA ASP A 68 9.67 -4.79 -3.21
C ASP A 68 9.20 -3.48 -2.54
N TRP A 69 8.29 -3.60 -1.56
CA TRP A 69 7.76 -2.45 -0.84
C TRP A 69 8.63 -2.00 0.31
N ASP A 70 9.48 -2.90 0.82
CA ASP A 70 10.35 -2.61 1.95
C ASP A 70 11.55 -1.74 1.53
N THR A 71 11.99 -1.88 0.26
CA THR A 71 13.03 -1.06 -0.38
C THR A 71 12.60 0.39 -0.60
N LEU A 72 11.31 0.70 -0.53
CA LEU A 72 10.82 2.08 -0.51
C LEU A 72 10.91 2.57 0.92
N GLU A 73 12.10 3.03 1.30
CA GLU A 73 12.44 3.61 2.61
C GLU A 73 11.22 4.29 3.25
N PHE A 74 10.55 3.55 4.12
CA PHE A 74 9.66 4.15 5.08
C PHE A 74 10.61 4.91 5.99
N HIS A 75 10.82 6.21 5.73
CA HIS A 75 11.41 7.13 6.69
C HIS A 75 10.57 7.04 7.97
N THR A 76 10.97 6.11 8.81
CA THR A 76 10.57 5.99 10.19
C THR A 76 11.31 7.16 10.81
N ASN A 77 10.57 8.22 11.15
CA ASN A 77 11.10 9.24 12.04
C ASN A 77 11.20 8.56 13.40
N ASP A 78 12.33 7.92 13.66
CA ASP A 78 12.84 7.69 15.00
C ASP A 78 13.81 8.84 15.32
#